data_AF-A0AA50V5Y6-F1
#
_entry.id   AF-A0AA50V5Y6-F1
#
_cell.length_a   1.000
_cell.length_b   1.000
_cell.length_c   1.000
_cell.angle_alpha   90.00
_cell.angle_beta   90.00
_cell.angle_gamma   90.00
#
_symmetry.space_group_name_H-M   'P 1'
#
loop_
_entity.id
_entity.type
_entity.pdbx_description
1 polymer ?
#
loop_
_entity_poly.entity_id
_entity_poly.type
_entity_poly.pdbx_seq_one_letter_code
_entity_poly.pdbx_strand_id
1 'polypeptide(L)'
;EVERARLTHILAKIREEEDNVAEAAKIIQELQVETYGSMDKREKVELILEQMRLCLAIKDYIRTHIISKKISTKFFEEDDTQV
;
A
#
# COMPACT_ATOMS: atom_id res chain seq x y z
N GLU A 1 2.61 4.59 -15.16
CA GLU A 1 2.80 4.74 -13.70
C GLU A 1 2.15 3.60 -12.94
N VAL A 2 0.91 3.26 -13.31
CA VAL A 2 0.13 2.14 -12.74
C VAL A 2 0.86 0.79 -12.89
N GLU A 3 1.36 0.47 -14.08
CA GLU A 3 2.10 -0.78 -14.33
C GLU A 3 3.36 -0.89 -13.48
N ARG A 4 4.06 0.24 -13.25
CA ARG A 4 5.23 0.27 -12.37
C ARG A 4 4.81 -0.04 -10.93
N ALA A 5 3.73 0.56 -10.44
CA ALA A 5 3.23 0.28 -9.10
C ALA A 5 2.85 -1.21 -8.92
N ARG A 6 2.19 -1.81 -9.92
CA ARG A 6 1.85 -3.25 -9.93
C ARG A 6 3.10 -4.13 -9.91
N LEU A 7 4.10 -3.83 -10.73
CA LEU A 7 5.37 -4.58 -10.75
C LEU A 7 6.13 -4.45 -9.43
N THR A 8 6.16 -3.25 -8.84
CA THR A 8 6.78 -3.01 -7.54
C THR A 8 6.05 -3.75 -6.42
N HIS A 9 4.71 -3.81 -6.47
CA HIS A 9 3.94 -4.60 -5.51
C HIS A 9 4.25 -6.10 -5.61
N ILE A 10 4.34 -6.65 -6.83
CA ILE A 10 4.75 -8.05 -7.05
C ILE A 10 6.17 -8.27 -6.50
N LEU A 11 7.10 -7.35 -6.75
CA LEU A 11 8.47 -7.44 -6.22
C LEU A 11 8.49 -7.43 -4.69
N ALA A 12 7.71 -6.57 -4.04
CA ALA A 12 7.61 -6.53 -2.59
C ALA A 12 7.08 -7.86 -2.03
N LYS A 13 6.08 -8.46 -2.68
CA LYS A 13 5.53 -9.76 -2.29
C LYS A 13 6.56 -10.88 -2.40
N ILE A 14 7.34 -10.93 -3.49
CA ILE A 14 8.44 -11.89 -3.63
C ILE A 14 9.45 -11.75 -2.48
N ARG A 15 9.81 -10.51 -2.11
CA ARG A 15 10.73 -10.26 -0.99
C ARG A 15 10.15 -10.67 0.36
N GLU A 16 8.85 -10.52 0.53
CA GLU A 16 8.17 -11.01 1.73
C GLU A 16 8.16 -12.53 1.80
N GLU A 17 7.93 -13.24 0.69
CA GLU A 17 7.99 -14.70 0.60
C GLU A 17 9.42 -15.24 0.85
N GLU A 18 10.46 -14.44 0.60
CA GLU A 18 11.86 -14.71 0.96
C GLU A 18 12.19 -14.40 2.43
N ASP A 19 11.19 -14.24 3.32
CA ASP A 19 11.32 -13.81 4.72
C ASP A 19 11.98 -12.43 4.91
N ASN A 20 12.09 -11.64 3.83
CA ASN A 20 12.71 -10.31 3.85
C ASN A 20 11.67 -9.19 3.88
N VAL A 21 10.83 -9.22 4.91
CA VAL A 21 9.72 -8.29 5.12
C VAL A 21 10.18 -6.83 5.24
N ALA A 22 11.38 -6.58 5.77
CA ALA A 22 11.94 -5.24 5.89
C ALA A 22 12.24 -4.60 4.54
N GLU A 23 12.82 -5.37 3.61
CA GLU A 23 13.08 -4.87 2.27
C GLU A 23 11.79 -4.76 1.46
N ALA A 24 10.85 -5.69 1.62
CA ALA A 24 9.51 -5.60 1.04
C ALA A 24 8.80 -4.30 1.45
N ALA A 25 8.81 -3.99 2.75
CA ALA A 25 8.23 -2.77 3.30
C ALA A 25 8.88 -1.52 2.72
N LYS A 26 10.21 -1.51 2.55
CA LYS A 26 10.94 -0.39 1.96
C LYS A 26 10.58 -0.18 0.49
N ILE A 27 10.57 -1.24 -0.30
CA ILE A 27 10.26 -1.21 -1.74
C ILE A 27 8.84 -0.65 -1.97
N ILE A 28 7.84 -1.15 -1.23
CA ILE A 28 6.47 -0.69 -1.42
C ILE A 28 6.26 0.75 -0.94
N GLN A 29 7.02 1.20 0.06
CA GLN A 29 6.96 2.56 0.60
C GLN A 29 7.56 3.61 -0.35
N GLU A 30 8.42 3.22 -1.30
CA GLU A 30 8.92 4.13 -2.34
C GLU A 30 7.83 4.56 -3.32
N LEU A 31 6.73 3.81 -3.41
CA LEU A 31 5.58 4.18 -4.23
C LEU A 31 4.79 5.31 -3.59
N GLN A 32 4.81 6.48 -4.21
CA GLN A 32 3.95 7.60 -3.85
C GLN A 32 2.57 7.47 -4.53
N VAL A 33 1.76 6.53 -4.03
CA VAL A 33 0.46 6.15 -4.61
C VAL A 33 -0.51 7.32 -4.74
N GLU A 34 -0.44 8.31 -3.83
CA GLU A 34 -1.24 9.53 -3.92
C GLU A 34 -1.00 10.37 -5.19
N THR A 35 0.17 10.23 -5.83
CA THR A 35 0.53 11.02 -7.02
C THR A 35 0.01 10.44 -8.34
N TYR A 36 -0.46 9.19 -8.34
CA TYR A 36 -0.87 8.51 -9.56
C TYR A 36 -2.27 8.94 -10.00
N GLY A 37 -2.37 9.98 -10.83
CA GLY A 37 -3.64 10.57 -11.26
C GLY A 37 -4.58 9.58 -11.98
N SER A 38 -4.01 8.65 -12.76
CA SER A 38 -4.76 7.71 -13.62
C SER A 38 -5.08 6.37 -12.97
N MET A 39 -4.69 6.16 -11.71
CA MET A 39 -4.92 4.89 -11.00
C MET A 39 -6.31 4.88 -10.36
N ASP A 40 -6.98 3.74 -10.44
CA ASP A 40 -8.29 3.56 -9.84
C ASP A 40 -8.26 3.81 -8.32
N LYS A 41 -9.32 4.41 -7.78
CA LYS A 41 -9.37 4.77 -6.35
C LYS A 41 -9.26 3.54 -5.46
N ARG A 42 -9.89 2.42 -5.85
CA ARG A 42 -9.83 1.16 -5.10
C ARG A 42 -8.42 0.61 -5.11
N GLU A 43 -7.78 0.57 -6.28
CA GLU A 43 -6.40 0.08 -6.43
C GLU A 43 -5.42 0.92 -5.59
N LYS A 44 -5.61 2.25 -5.51
CA LYS A 44 -4.82 3.11 -4.61
C LYS A 44 -4.99 2.72 -3.16
N VAL A 45 -6.22 2.51 -2.71
CA VAL A 45 -6.50 2.15 -1.31
C VAL A 45 -5.92 0.77 -0.98
N GLU A 46 -6.07 -0.20 -1.86
CA GLU A 46 -5.47 -1.54 -1.70
C GLU A 46 -3.95 -1.47 -1.57
N LEU A 47 -3.27 -0.66 -2.38
CA LEU A 47 -1.82 -0.45 -2.26
C LEU A 47 -1.42 0.24 -0.96
N ILE A 48 -2.19 1.23 -0.49
CA ILE A 48 -1.91 1.91 0.79
C ILE A 48 -2.13 0.96 1.98
N LEU A 49 -3.19 0.14 1.94
CA LEU A 49 -3.43 -0.89 2.95
C LEU A 49 -2.30 -1.93 2.98
N GLU A 50 -1.77 -2.30 1.82
CA GLU A 50 -0.63 -3.21 1.75
C GLU A 50 0.64 -2.60 2.34
N GLN A 51 0.90 -1.30 2.10
CA GLN A 51 1.98 -0.58 2.77
C GLN A 51 1.81 -0.63 4.30
N MET A 52 0.59 -0.48 4.81
CA MET A 52 0.30 -0.60 6.25
C MET A 52 0.56 -2.01 6.77
N ARG A 53 0.14 -3.05 6.04
CA ARG A 53 0.36 -4.45 6.42
C ARG A 53 1.84 -4.76 6.59
N LEU A 54 2.67 -4.35 5.63
CA LEU A 54 4.12 -4.53 5.67
C LEU A 54 4.79 -3.70 6.78
N CYS A 55 4.33 -2.47 7.03
CA CYS A 55 4.82 -1.66 8.16
C CYS A 55 4.50 -2.32 9.51
N LEU A 56 3.30 -2.89 9.67
CA LEU A 56 2.92 -3.61 10.88
C LEU A 56 3.75 -4.88 11.08
N ALA A 57 4.07 -5.59 10.00
CA ALA A 57 4.89 -6.80 10.07
C ALA A 57 6.31 -6.53 10.59
N ILE A 58 6.87 -5.35 10.31
CA ILE A 58 8.15 -4.89 10.87
C ILE A 58 8.00 -4.09 12.19
N LYS A 59 6.79 -4.03 12.76
CA LYS A 59 6.45 -3.28 13.97
C LYS A 59 6.69 -1.77 13.88
N ASP A 60 6.64 -1.19 12.68
CA ASP A 60 6.72 0.24 12.47
C ASP A 60 5.32 0.89 12.61
N TYR A 61 4.90 1.02 13.86
CA TYR A 61 3.58 1.58 14.19
C TYR A 61 3.45 3.07 13.85
N ILE A 62 4.57 3.82 13.90
CA ILE A 62 4.57 5.26 13.60
C ILE A 62 4.28 5.46 12.12
N ARG A 63 4.99 4.75 11.22
CA ARG A 63 4.71 4.83 9.79
C ARG A 63 3.33 4.31 9.44
N THR A 64 2.91 3.21 10.06
CA THR A 64 1.54 2.69 9.86
C THR A 64 0.50 3.76 10.16
N HIS A 65 0.65 4.51 11.26
CA HIS A 65 -0.26 5.60 11.61
C HIS A 65 -0.19 6.81 10.67
N ILE A 66 0.98 7.10 10.08
CA ILE A 66 1.12 8.16 9.08
C ILE A 66 0.42 7.75 7.78
N ILE A 67 0.65 6.52 7.33
CA ILE A 67 0.08 5.97 6.10
C ILE A 67 -1.44 5.82 6.22
N SER A 68 -1.95 5.43 7.39
CA SER A 68 -3.41 5.31 7.60
C SER A 68 -4.15 6.62 7.38
N LYS A 69 -3.52 7.78 7.62
CA LYS A 69 -4.11 9.10 7.37
C LYS A 69 -4.21 9.45 5.89
N LYS A 70 -3.54 8.71 5.00
CA LYS A 70 -3.63 8.90 3.55
C LYS A 70 -4.93 8.36 2.96
N ILE A 71 -5.58 7.42 3.63
CA ILE A 71 -6.89 6.90 3.23
C ILE A 71 -7.98 7.75 3.90
N SER A 72 -8.88 8.31 3.11
CA SER A 72 -10.08 8.97 3.63
C SER A 72 -11.07 7.91 4.11
N THR A 73 -11.57 8.02 5.34
CA THR A 73 -12.56 7.07 5.89
C THR A 73 -13.86 7.04 5.07
N LYS A 74 -14.18 8.14 4.39
CA LYS A 74 -15.32 8.23 3.46
C LYS A 74 -15.26 7.23 2.31
N PHE A 75 -14.04 6.82 1.91
CA PHE A 75 -13.89 5.79 0.90
C PHE A 75 -14.59 4.50 1.31
N PHE A 76 -14.57 4.14 2.60
CA PHE A 76 -15.22 2.92 3.10
C PHE A 76 -16.73 3.07 3.36
N GLU A 77 -17.25 4.30 3.24
CA GLU A 77 -18.67 4.62 3.40
C GLU A 77 -19.42 4.62 2.06
N GLU A 78 -18.71 4.56 0.92
CA GLU A 78 -19.30 4.47 -0.41
C GLU A 78 -19.79 3.03 -0.68
N ASP A 79 -21.09 2.86 -0.98
CA ASP A 79 -21.75 1.56 -1.25
C ASP A 79 -21.02 0.71 -2.32
N ASP A 80 -20.42 1.35 -3.33
CA ASP A 80 -19.67 0.68 -4.41
C ASP A 80 -18.32 0.07 -3.97
N THR A 81 -17.89 0.32 -2.73
CA THR A 81 -16.61 -0.20 -2.21
C THR A 81 -16.75 -1.48 -1.39
N GLN A 82 -17.98 -1.82 -0.97
CA GLN A 82 -18.29 -3.03 -0.22
C GLN A 82 -18.73 -4.13 -1.19
N VAL A 83 -17.96 -5.23 -1.23
CA VAL A 83 -18.28 -6.43 -2.01
C VAL A 83 -19.06 -7.40 -1.13
#